data_AF-A0A8T3RHK7-F1
#
_entry.id   AF-A0A8T3RHK7-F1
#
_cell.length_a   1.000
_cell.length_b   1.000
_cell.length_c   1.000
_cell.angle_alpha   90.00
_cell.angle_beta   90.00
_cell.angle_gamma   90.00
#
_symmetry.space_group_name_H-M   'P 1'
#
loop_
_entity.id
_entity.type
_entity.pdbx_description
1 polymer ?
#
loop_
_entity_poly.entity_id
_entity_poly.type
_entity_poly.pdbx_seq_one_letter_code
_entity_poly.pdbx_strand_id
1 'polypeptide(L)'
;MPQSRPESPMAAATYLAKEEGGISFPPNRTALLVIDPVNDFLSEGGAGWELTKTTVEKNDVIGNLKHAIEGARGRGIHVLFGPMAYTEEDYASEQLQRRSGINRLMFEMKMFLAGSWGADFHPDLQPRQEDTVLLPHKSCDVFQTDLPEHLRRMGITHLVIAGMTANLCCESTGRHAMEEGFDVTFLSDAIGAASIPEYEASIRVNYPLIGNAVITVDEFLAALEASTAALVQVQPGDTVRGSDHGEIGTVKKVVEATEETESYMLVPRGLIFKTDTYIPLDAVVKRAGTDIFINIPKLILPTMPWSEPPSRTDRQAKHGPRATEIDKLYGSRSPSVRERSSRG
;
A
#
# COMPACT_ATOMS: atom_id res chain seq x y z
N MET A 1 -0.49 -45.10 27.25
CA MET A 1 -0.57 -43.63 27.25
C MET A 1 0.62 -43.11 26.46
N PRO A 2 0.46 -42.66 25.20
CA PRO A 2 1.56 -42.02 24.50
C PRO A 2 1.87 -40.70 25.20
N GLN A 3 3.10 -40.54 25.66
CA GLN A 3 3.60 -39.32 26.29
C GLN A 3 3.51 -38.18 25.28
N SER A 4 2.89 -37.07 25.68
CA SER A 4 2.82 -35.84 24.91
C SER A 4 4.23 -35.40 24.54
N ARG A 5 4.51 -35.30 23.24
CA ARG A 5 5.74 -34.70 22.72
C ARG A 5 5.87 -33.28 23.31
N PRO A 6 7.02 -32.88 23.87
CA PRO A 6 7.22 -31.49 24.25
C PRO A 6 7.10 -30.62 22.99
N GLU A 7 6.36 -29.50 23.09
CA GLU A 7 6.27 -28.50 22.04
C GLU A 7 7.68 -28.05 21.64
N SER A 8 7.94 -28.01 20.33
CA SER A 8 9.23 -27.61 19.79
C SER A 8 9.59 -26.20 20.26
N PRO A 9 10.84 -25.93 20.69
CA PRO A 9 11.31 -24.57 20.96
C PRO A 9 11.08 -23.60 19.81
N MET A 10 10.97 -24.13 18.58
CA MET A 10 10.63 -23.37 17.38
C MET A 10 9.23 -22.74 17.51
N ALA A 11 8.23 -23.46 18.04
CA ALA A 11 6.87 -22.94 18.22
C ALA A 11 6.79 -21.81 19.27
N ALA A 12 7.67 -21.83 20.28
CA ALA A 12 7.79 -20.77 21.28
C ALA A 12 8.63 -19.58 20.80
N ALA A 13 9.54 -19.77 19.84
CA ALA A 13 10.39 -18.73 19.28
C ALA A 13 9.75 -17.97 18.10
N THR A 14 8.82 -18.61 17.37
CA THR A 14 8.07 -18.02 16.23
C THR A 14 6.88 -17.18 16.62
N TYR A 15 6.63 -17.00 17.92
CA TYR A 15 5.55 -16.17 18.42
C TYR A 15 6.10 -15.29 19.56
N LEU A 16 7.04 -14.41 19.24
CA LEU A 16 7.09 -13.15 19.98
C LEU A 16 5.82 -12.40 19.58
N ALA A 17 4.70 -12.73 20.23
CA ALA A 17 3.61 -11.79 20.32
C ALA A 17 4.25 -10.47 20.75
N LYS A 18 4.10 -9.41 19.95
CA LYS A 18 4.22 -8.06 20.51
C LYS A 18 3.42 -8.10 21.82
N GLU A 19 4.05 -7.68 22.92
CA GLU A 19 3.44 -7.64 24.26
C GLU A 19 2.00 -7.12 24.17
N GLU A 20 1.12 -7.46 25.14
CA GLU A 20 -0.36 -7.26 25.20
C GLU A 20 -1.01 -5.95 24.66
N GLY A 21 -0.30 -5.02 24.00
CA GLY A 21 -0.83 -4.14 22.96
C GLY A 21 -0.85 -4.84 21.59
N GLY A 22 -2.05 -5.13 21.09
CA GLY A 22 -2.29 -5.86 19.84
C GLY A 22 -1.57 -5.33 18.60
N ILE A 23 -1.53 -6.18 17.55
CA ILE A 23 -1.03 -5.82 16.22
C ILE A 23 -1.70 -4.50 15.79
N SER A 24 -0.90 -3.49 15.47
CA SER A 24 -1.36 -2.17 15.04
C SER A 24 -0.62 -1.77 13.77
N PHE A 25 -1.37 -1.20 12.84
CA PHE A 25 -0.86 -0.73 11.56
C PHE A 25 -1.16 0.77 11.37
N PRO A 26 -0.16 1.65 11.53
CA PRO A 26 -0.32 3.07 11.24
C PRO A 26 -0.59 3.33 9.75
N PRO A 27 -1.76 3.85 9.35
CA PRO A 27 -2.14 3.90 7.93
C PRO A 27 -1.16 4.67 7.02
N ASN A 28 -0.52 5.73 7.54
CA ASN A 28 0.45 6.56 6.81
C ASN A 28 1.89 6.00 6.77
N ARG A 29 2.13 4.84 7.39
CA ARG A 29 3.41 4.13 7.42
C ARG A 29 3.29 2.68 6.95
N THR A 30 2.09 2.28 6.54
CA THR A 30 1.78 0.92 6.09
C THR A 30 1.54 0.92 4.59
N ALA A 31 2.07 -0.09 3.92
CA ALA A 31 1.75 -0.38 2.53
C ALA A 31 1.32 -1.84 2.37
N LEU A 32 0.31 -2.06 1.53
CA LEU A 32 -0.06 -3.38 1.04
C LEU A 32 0.62 -3.62 -0.31
N LEU A 33 1.52 -4.60 -0.36
CA LEU A 33 2.16 -5.09 -1.58
C LEU A 33 1.46 -6.36 -2.07
N VAL A 34 0.84 -6.25 -3.23
CA VAL A 34 0.15 -7.35 -3.93
C VAL A 34 1.06 -7.85 -5.04
N ILE A 35 1.61 -9.04 -4.85
CA ILE A 35 2.60 -9.64 -5.76
C ILE A 35 1.91 -10.56 -6.76
N ASP A 36 2.20 -10.38 -8.05
CA ASP A 36 1.74 -11.23 -9.14
C ASP A 36 0.21 -11.54 -9.17
N PRO A 37 -0.72 -10.57 -9.00
CA PRO A 37 -2.16 -10.83 -9.12
C PRO A 37 -2.61 -10.92 -10.59
N VAL A 38 -1.98 -11.80 -11.36
CA VAL A 38 -2.12 -11.93 -12.83
C VAL A 38 -2.86 -13.20 -13.23
N ASN A 39 -3.41 -13.20 -14.45
CA ASN A 39 -4.23 -14.29 -14.97
C ASN A 39 -3.49 -15.63 -15.03
N ASP A 40 -2.18 -15.63 -15.29
CA ASP A 40 -1.39 -16.85 -15.37
C ASP A 40 -1.48 -17.71 -14.10
N PHE A 41 -1.65 -17.08 -12.94
CA PHE A 41 -1.84 -17.80 -11.69
C PHE A 41 -3.28 -17.86 -11.21
N LEU A 42 -4.11 -16.89 -11.57
CA LEU A 42 -5.41 -16.66 -10.92
C LEU A 42 -6.62 -16.96 -11.81
N SER A 43 -6.44 -17.29 -13.08
CA SER A 43 -7.56 -17.54 -14.00
C SER A 43 -7.46 -18.88 -14.71
N GLU A 44 -8.60 -19.53 -14.88
CA GLU A 44 -8.70 -20.71 -15.75
C GLU A 44 -8.19 -20.39 -17.15
N GLY A 45 -7.27 -21.24 -17.65
CA GLY A 45 -6.57 -21.02 -18.92
C GLY A 45 -5.24 -20.27 -18.80
N GLY A 46 -4.91 -19.71 -17.64
CA GLY A 46 -3.59 -19.16 -17.35
C GLY A 46 -2.51 -20.24 -17.36
N ALA A 47 -1.29 -19.88 -17.76
CA ALA A 47 -0.21 -20.85 -17.93
C ALA A 47 0.15 -21.60 -16.63
N GLY A 48 0.06 -20.93 -15.48
CA GLY A 48 0.29 -21.49 -14.15
C GLY A 48 -0.96 -22.01 -13.43
N TRP A 49 -2.17 -21.82 -13.99
CA TRP A 49 -3.44 -22.09 -13.30
C TRP A 49 -3.53 -23.52 -12.77
N GLU A 50 -3.17 -24.52 -13.58
CA GLU A 50 -3.26 -25.91 -13.17
C GLU A 50 -2.35 -26.25 -11.98
N LEU A 51 -1.25 -25.51 -11.79
CA LEU A 51 -0.39 -25.63 -10.63
C LEU A 51 -1.02 -24.93 -9.41
N THR A 52 -1.55 -23.73 -9.59
CA THR A 52 -1.96 -22.87 -8.45
C THR A 52 -3.41 -23.07 -8.00
N LYS A 53 -4.31 -23.56 -8.86
CA LYS A 53 -5.77 -23.61 -8.62
C LYS A 53 -6.16 -24.20 -7.27
N THR A 54 -5.46 -25.27 -6.84
CA THR A 54 -5.79 -25.96 -5.60
C THR A 54 -5.66 -25.04 -4.38
N THR A 55 -4.60 -24.22 -4.33
CA THR A 55 -4.40 -23.29 -3.20
C THR A 55 -5.23 -22.02 -3.39
N VAL A 56 -5.35 -21.53 -4.62
CA VAL A 56 -6.15 -20.35 -4.97
C VAL A 56 -7.61 -20.53 -4.59
N GLU A 57 -8.21 -21.67 -4.95
CA GLU A 57 -9.60 -22.00 -4.63
C GLU A 57 -9.79 -22.29 -3.14
N LYS A 58 -8.89 -23.09 -2.53
CA LYS A 58 -9.02 -23.46 -1.12
C LYS A 58 -8.96 -22.26 -0.18
N ASN A 59 -8.10 -21.29 -0.48
CA ASN A 59 -7.89 -20.11 0.35
C ASN A 59 -8.74 -18.91 -0.10
N ASP A 60 -9.55 -19.03 -1.15
CA ASP A 60 -10.25 -17.90 -1.79
C ASP A 60 -9.31 -16.70 -2.04
N VAL A 61 -8.14 -16.97 -2.63
CA VAL A 61 -7.06 -15.97 -2.78
C VAL A 61 -7.56 -14.73 -3.53
N ILE A 62 -8.40 -14.90 -4.55
CA ILE A 62 -8.94 -13.79 -5.34
C ILE A 62 -9.89 -12.95 -4.48
N GLY A 63 -10.82 -13.58 -3.75
CA GLY A 63 -11.75 -12.90 -2.85
C GLY A 63 -11.03 -12.14 -1.75
N ASN A 64 -10.03 -12.77 -1.13
CA ASN A 64 -9.25 -12.18 -0.04
C ASN A 64 -8.30 -11.08 -0.52
N LEU A 65 -7.66 -11.23 -1.67
CA LEU A 65 -6.90 -10.14 -2.30
C LEU A 65 -7.80 -8.92 -2.55
N LYS A 66 -8.99 -9.14 -3.14
CA LYS A 66 -9.96 -8.07 -3.37
C LYS A 66 -10.38 -7.41 -2.05
N HIS A 67 -10.64 -8.20 -1.00
CA HIS A 67 -11.01 -7.68 0.31
C HIS A 67 -9.87 -6.86 0.94
N ALA A 68 -8.63 -7.35 0.90
CA ALA A 68 -7.46 -6.65 1.41
C ALA A 68 -7.22 -5.33 0.67
N ILE A 69 -7.28 -5.36 -0.66
CA ILE A 69 -7.09 -4.19 -1.52
C ILE A 69 -8.14 -3.12 -1.22
N GLU A 70 -9.44 -3.46 -1.26
CA GLU A 70 -10.50 -2.50 -0.96
C GLU A 70 -10.43 -1.99 0.48
N GLY A 71 -10.13 -2.88 1.43
CA GLY A 71 -10.01 -2.54 2.84
C GLY A 71 -8.84 -1.59 3.13
N ALA A 72 -7.71 -1.78 2.43
CA ALA A 72 -6.54 -0.89 2.49
C ALA A 72 -6.83 0.47 1.84
N ARG A 73 -7.38 0.49 0.62
CA ARG A 73 -7.80 1.72 -0.08
C ARG A 73 -8.76 2.54 0.78
N GLY A 74 -9.79 1.90 1.35
CA GLY A 74 -10.80 2.55 2.19
C GLY A 74 -10.25 3.17 3.48
N ARG A 75 -9.01 2.85 3.87
CA ARG A 75 -8.32 3.37 5.07
C ARG A 75 -7.10 4.22 4.74
N GLY A 76 -6.89 4.54 3.46
CA GLY A 76 -5.79 5.40 3.01
C GLY A 76 -4.40 4.74 3.05
N ILE A 77 -4.35 3.41 3.08
CA ILE A 77 -3.11 2.64 3.01
C ILE A 77 -2.67 2.57 1.55
N HIS A 78 -1.37 2.74 1.32
CA HIS A 78 -0.80 2.64 -0.02
C HIS A 78 -0.90 1.19 -0.52
N VAL A 79 -1.53 0.98 -1.68
CA VAL A 79 -1.55 -0.32 -2.36
C VAL A 79 -0.56 -0.29 -3.52
N LEU A 80 0.34 -1.26 -3.54
CA LEU A 80 1.36 -1.44 -4.57
C LEU A 80 1.16 -2.80 -5.23
N PHE A 81 1.24 -2.82 -6.56
CA PHE A 81 1.17 -4.03 -7.38
C PHE A 81 2.57 -4.32 -7.93
N GLY A 82 3.11 -5.50 -7.61
CA GLY A 82 4.38 -6.00 -8.13
C GLY A 82 4.15 -7.11 -9.14
N PRO A 83 3.98 -6.80 -10.44
CA PRO A 83 3.82 -7.82 -11.47
C PRO A 83 5.17 -8.38 -11.94
N MET A 84 5.19 -9.63 -12.34
CA MET A 84 6.24 -10.22 -13.16
C MET A 84 5.90 -10.07 -14.65
N ALA A 85 6.92 -9.75 -15.47
CA ALA A 85 6.78 -9.79 -16.93
C ALA A 85 8.12 -10.05 -17.63
N TYR A 86 8.07 -10.85 -18.69
CA TYR A 86 9.19 -11.17 -19.57
C TYR A 86 8.85 -10.80 -21.02
N THR A 87 9.73 -10.06 -21.67
CA THR A 87 9.64 -9.76 -23.10
C THR A 87 10.06 -10.96 -23.95
N GLU A 88 9.78 -10.94 -25.26
CA GLU A 88 10.29 -11.94 -26.20
C GLU A 88 11.83 -12.03 -26.18
N GLU A 89 12.52 -10.91 -25.97
CA GLU A 89 13.98 -10.89 -25.84
C GLU A 89 14.45 -11.58 -24.54
N ASP A 90 13.72 -11.36 -23.44
CA ASP A 90 13.99 -12.08 -22.19
C ASP A 90 13.83 -13.58 -22.40
N TYR A 91 12.76 -14.00 -23.09
CA TYR A 91 12.52 -15.39 -23.46
C TYR A 91 13.63 -15.98 -24.33
N ALA A 92 14.29 -15.20 -25.17
CA ALA A 92 15.44 -15.64 -25.97
C ALA A 92 16.77 -15.72 -25.19
N SER A 93 16.83 -15.19 -23.97
CA SER A 93 18.05 -15.16 -23.16
C SER A 93 18.35 -16.51 -22.50
N GLU A 94 19.35 -17.23 -23.02
CA GLU A 94 19.82 -18.48 -22.40
C GLU A 94 20.28 -18.30 -20.95
N GLN A 95 20.87 -17.15 -20.63
CA GLN A 95 21.32 -16.83 -19.27
C GLN A 95 20.12 -16.75 -18.31
N LEU A 96 19.04 -16.10 -18.74
CA LEU A 96 17.85 -15.95 -17.90
C LEU A 96 17.11 -17.28 -17.77
N GLN A 97 16.97 -18.03 -18.86
CA GLN A 97 16.40 -19.38 -18.85
C GLN A 97 17.12 -20.33 -17.89
N ARG A 98 18.46 -20.27 -17.84
CA ARG A 98 19.29 -21.17 -17.02
C ARG A 98 19.66 -20.58 -15.65
N ARG A 99 19.11 -19.42 -15.28
CA ARG A 99 19.42 -18.75 -14.00
C ARG A 99 19.03 -19.61 -12.80
N SER A 100 17.87 -20.25 -12.85
CA SER A 100 17.34 -21.02 -11.74
C SER A 100 16.29 -22.04 -12.21
N GLY A 101 15.92 -22.98 -11.33
CA GLY A 101 14.84 -23.94 -11.62
C GLY A 101 13.49 -23.27 -11.88
N ILE A 102 13.17 -22.19 -11.15
CA ILE A 102 11.92 -21.46 -11.36
C ILE A 102 11.93 -20.70 -12.69
N ASN A 103 13.06 -20.08 -13.08
CA ASN A 103 13.16 -19.44 -14.40
C ASN A 103 12.93 -20.44 -15.53
N ARG A 104 13.53 -21.63 -15.43
CA ARG A 104 13.30 -22.70 -16.40
C ARG A 104 11.83 -23.10 -16.49
N LEU A 105 11.17 -23.33 -15.35
CA LEU A 105 9.76 -23.72 -15.30
C LEU A 105 8.86 -22.65 -15.93
N MET A 106 9.01 -21.38 -15.51
CA MET A 106 8.20 -20.27 -16.03
C MET A 106 8.35 -20.13 -17.55
N PHE A 107 9.56 -20.31 -18.08
CA PHE A 107 9.83 -20.15 -19.50
C PHE A 107 9.34 -21.35 -20.33
N GLU A 108 9.50 -22.58 -19.84
CA GLU A 108 8.95 -23.79 -20.47
C GLU A 108 7.42 -23.73 -20.57
N MET A 109 6.77 -23.15 -19.55
CA MET A 109 5.31 -22.99 -19.50
C MET A 109 4.81 -21.69 -20.15
N LYS A 110 5.71 -20.82 -20.63
CA LYS A 110 5.40 -19.52 -21.24
C LYS A 110 4.62 -18.55 -20.32
N MET A 111 4.96 -18.53 -19.03
CA MET A 111 4.35 -17.61 -18.04
C MET A 111 4.85 -16.16 -18.18
N PHE A 112 3.99 -15.20 -17.89
CA PHE A 112 4.29 -13.77 -17.81
C PHE A 112 4.84 -13.17 -19.10
N LEU A 113 4.45 -13.71 -20.26
CA LEU A 113 4.83 -13.11 -21.53
C LEU A 113 4.20 -11.71 -21.65
N ALA A 114 5.02 -10.68 -21.73
CA ALA A 114 4.57 -9.29 -21.75
C ALA A 114 3.60 -9.04 -22.92
N GLY A 115 2.43 -8.46 -22.61
CA GLY A 115 1.37 -8.21 -23.59
C GLY A 115 0.47 -9.41 -23.90
N SER A 116 0.70 -10.56 -23.26
CA SER A 116 -0.24 -11.67 -23.27
C SER A 116 -1.32 -11.51 -22.21
N TRP A 117 -2.49 -12.12 -22.43
CA TRP A 117 -3.56 -12.16 -21.43
C TRP A 117 -3.10 -12.77 -20.10
N GLY A 118 -2.22 -13.77 -20.13
CA GLY A 118 -1.69 -14.41 -18.93
C GLY A 118 -0.90 -13.46 -18.02
N ALA A 119 -0.16 -12.52 -18.63
CA ALA A 119 0.61 -11.50 -17.90
C ALA A 119 -0.23 -10.30 -17.44
N ASP A 120 -1.46 -10.14 -17.93
CA ASP A 120 -2.35 -9.09 -17.48
C ASP A 120 -2.86 -9.39 -16.06
N PHE A 121 -3.18 -8.32 -15.32
CA PHE A 121 -3.81 -8.42 -14.01
C PHE A 121 -5.15 -9.18 -14.10
N HIS A 122 -5.50 -9.89 -13.04
CA HIS A 122 -6.80 -10.54 -12.93
C HIS A 122 -7.93 -9.49 -13.03
N PRO A 123 -9.04 -9.76 -13.76
CA PRO A 123 -10.12 -8.78 -13.94
C PRO A 123 -10.71 -8.22 -12.64
N ASP A 124 -10.77 -9.03 -11.58
CA ASP A 124 -11.24 -8.60 -10.25
C ASP A 124 -10.21 -7.81 -9.43
N LEU A 125 -8.95 -7.78 -9.85
CA LEU A 125 -7.82 -7.24 -9.08
C LEU A 125 -7.08 -6.14 -9.85
N GLN A 126 -7.78 -5.44 -10.75
CA GLN A 126 -7.19 -4.36 -11.53
C GLN A 126 -6.69 -3.22 -10.61
N PRO A 127 -5.47 -2.71 -10.84
CA PRO A 127 -5.01 -1.48 -10.23
C PRO A 127 -5.94 -0.32 -10.60
N ARG A 128 -6.14 0.59 -9.64
CA ARG A 128 -6.82 1.87 -9.80
C ARG A 128 -5.82 3.01 -9.90
N GLN A 129 -6.31 4.20 -10.21
CA GLN A 129 -5.48 5.38 -10.44
C GLN A 129 -4.65 5.79 -9.21
N GLU A 130 -5.15 5.52 -8.00
CA GLU A 130 -4.49 5.79 -6.73
C GLU A 130 -3.40 4.78 -6.34
N ASP A 131 -3.39 3.60 -6.97
CA ASP A 131 -2.43 2.56 -6.66
C ASP A 131 -1.10 2.78 -7.38
N THR A 132 -0.05 2.14 -6.87
CA THR A 132 1.26 2.12 -7.53
C THR A 132 1.45 0.80 -8.24
N VAL A 133 1.64 0.83 -9.56
CA VAL A 133 2.11 -0.34 -10.31
C VAL A 133 3.62 -0.23 -10.47
N LEU A 134 4.34 -1.20 -9.92
CA LEU A 134 5.80 -1.27 -9.96
C LEU A 134 6.30 -1.69 -11.34
N LEU A 135 7.58 -1.42 -11.61
CA LEU A 135 8.26 -2.00 -12.76
C LEU A 135 8.23 -3.54 -12.66
N PRO A 136 8.03 -4.26 -13.78
CA PRO A 136 7.94 -5.70 -13.71
C PRO A 136 9.23 -6.35 -13.20
N HIS A 137 9.12 -7.23 -12.21
CA HIS A 137 10.29 -7.98 -11.72
C HIS A 137 10.63 -9.15 -12.65
N LYS A 138 11.91 -9.55 -12.64
CA LYS A 138 12.47 -10.71 -13.38
C LYS A 138 13.18 -11.70 -12.45
N SER A 139 12.86 -11.62 -11.17
CA SER A 139 13.36 -12.39 -10.04
C SER A 139 12.21 -12.63 -9.06
N CYS A 140 12.35 -13.56 -8.12
CA CYS A 140 11.35 -13.72 -7.06
C CYS A 140 11.28 -12.51 -6.12
N ASP A 141 12.39 -11.80 -5.95
CA ASP A 141 12.45 -10.62 -5.09
C ASP A 141 11.98 -9.36 -5.82
N VAL A 142 10.89 -8.75 -5.33
CA VAL A 142 10.30 -7.51 -5.88
C VAL A 142 11.13 -6.28 -5.51
N PHE A 143 12.01 -6.33 -4.52
CA PHE A 143 12.93 -5.22 -4.22
C PHE A 143 13.94 -4.94 -5.35
N GLN A 144 14.08 -5.85 -6.32
CA GLN A 144 14.86 -5.62 -7.54
C GLN A 144 14.20 -4.64 -8.53
N THR A 145 12.99 -4.15 -8.22
CA THR A 145 12.23 -3.17 -9.00
C THR A 145 12.43 -1.76 -8.45
N ASP A 146 11.53 -0.83 -8.78
CA ASP A 146 11.43 0.51 -8.19
C ASP A 146 10.69 0.53 -6.84
N LEU A 147 10.36 -0.63 -6.26
CA LEU A 147 9.74 -0.76 -4.93
C LEU A 147 10.48 0.05 -3.84
N PRO A 148 11.82 -0.05 -3.68
CA PRO A 148 12.52 0.67 -2.61
C PRO A 148 12.33 2.19 -2.68
N GLU A 149 12.33 2.75 -3.90
CA GLU A 149 12.11 4.17 -4.12
C GLU A 149 10.71 4.62 -3.70
N HIS A 150 9.68 3.82 -4.02
CA HIS A 150 8.31 4.10 -3.61
C HIS A 150 8.15 4.02 -2.10
N LEU A 151 8.62 2.93 -1.47
CA LEU A 151 8.53 2.74 -0.02
C LEU A 151 9.22 3.87 0.74
N ARG A 152 10.44 4.25 0.32
CA ARG A 152 11.18 5.36 0.93
C ARG A 152 10.48 6.70 0.75
N ARG A 153 9.95 6.99 -0.45
CA ARG A 153 9.26 8.25 -0.74
C ARG A 153 7.96 8.41 0.05
N MET A 154 7.24 7.31 0.25
CA MET A 154 6.02 7.26 1.06
C MET A 154 6.33 7.21 2.57
N GLY A 155 7.58 6.95 2.95
CA GLY A 155 7.99 6.80 4.34
C GLY A 155 7.38 5.56 5.00
N ILE A 156 7.25 4.48 4.24
CA ILE A 156 6.72 3.20 4.73
C ILE A 156 7.71 2.56 5.70
N THR A 157 7.17 2.00 6.78
CA THR A 157 7.92 1.17 7.73
C THR A 157 7.25 -0.18 7.96
N HIS A 158 5.98 -0.36 7.58
CA HIS A 158 5.25 -1.61 7.68
C HIS A 158 4.88 -2.08 6.27
N LEU A 159 5.34 -3.27 5.90
CA LEU A 159 5.07 -3.88 4.60
C LEU A 159 4.18 -5.11 4.79
N VAL A 160 2.95 -5.01 4.30
CA VAL A 160 1.97 -6.09 4.32
C VAL A 160 2.01 -6.77 2.96
N ILE A 161 2.30 -8.06 2.91
CA ILE A 161 2.53 -8.83 1.69
C ILE A 161 1.38 -9.80 1.46
N ALA A 162 0.87 -9.80 0.22
CA ALA A 162 -0.14 -10.72 -0.27
C ALA A 162 0.13 -11.08 -1.74
N GLY A 163 -0.54 -12.12 -2.27
CA GLY A 163 -0.45 -12.52 -3.67
C GLY A 163 0.29 -13.83 -3.90
N MET A 164 1.06 -13.91 -5.00
CA MET A 164 1.62 -15.14 -5.53
C MET A 164 3.16 -15.08 -5.64
N THR A 165 3.90 -16.17 -5.45
CA THR A 165 3.54 -17.38 -4.70
C THR A 165 4.21 -17.40 -3.34
N ALA A 166 3.60 -18.12 -2.38
CA ALA A 166 3.99 -18.17 -0.98
C ALA A 166 5.49 -18.40 -0.80
N ASN A 167 6.00 -19.53 -1.30
CA ASN A 167 7.37 -20.01 -1.13
C ASN A 167 8.40 -19.36 -2.06
N LEU A 168 7.98 -18.50 -3.00
CA LEU A 168 8.88 -17.87 -3.96
C LEU A 168 8.82 -16.36 -3.84
N CYS A 169 7.96 -15.67 -4.60
CA CYS A 169 8.01 -14.22 -4.70
C CYS A 169 7.64 -13.54 -3.37
N CYS A 170 6.61 -14.03 -2.69
CA CYS A 170 6.21 -13.51 -1.38
C CYS A 170 7.29 -13.73 -0.32
N GLU A 171 7.82 -14.96 -0.19
CA GLU A 171 8.88 -15.24 0.79
C GLU A 171 10.17 -14.49 0.49
N SER A 172 10.61 -14.44 -0.77
CA SER A 172 11.85 -13.76 -1.16
C SER A 172 11.78 -12.26 -0.86
N THR A 173 10.67 -11.63 -1.23
CA THR A 173 10.41 -10.21 -0.98
C THR A 173 10.30 -9.93 0.51
N GLY A 174 9.62 -10.79 1.27
CA GLY A 174 9.50 -10.63 2.72
C GLY A 174 10.83 -10.81 3.46
N ARG A 175 11.67 -11.76 3.03
CA ARG A 175 13.04 -11.89 3.56
C ARG A 175 13.86 -10.62 3.32
N HIS A 176 13.81 -10.06 2.12
CA HIS A 176 14.53 -8.82 1.82
C HIS A 176 13.96 -7.64 2.64
N ALA A 177 12.63 -7.50 2.73
CA ALA A 177 12.00 -6.48 3.54
C ALA A 177 12.43 -6.54 5.03
N MET A 178 12.53 -7.74 5.58
CA MET A 178 13.02 -7.95 6.95
C MET A 178 14.48 -7.47 7.10
N GLU A 179 15.37 -7.82 6.17
CA GLU A 179 16.77 -7.38 6.19
C GLU A 179 16.92 -5.85 6.03
N GLU A 180 16.01 -5.21 5.30
CA GLU A 180 15.91 -3.74 5.18
C GLU A 180 15.26 -3.08 6.40
N GLY A 181 14.81 -3.87 7.39
CA GLY A 181 14.27 -3.38 8.66
C GLY A 181 12.80 -2.97 8.63
N PHE A 182 12.02 -3.41 7.62
CA PHE A 182 10.58 -3.24 7.63
C PHE A 182 9.91 -4.15 8.66
N ASP A 183 8.79 -3.69 9.22
CA ASP A 183 7.85 -4.55 9.94
C ASP A 183 7.02 -5.33 8.90
N VAL A 184 7.30 -6.63 8.75
CA VAL A 184 6.76 -7.45 7.67
C VAL A 184 5.56 -8.25 8.17
N THR A 185 4.43 -8.12 7.48
CA THR A 185 3.22 -8.90 7.75
C THR A 185 2.83 -9.68 6.50
N PHE A 186 2.47 -10.96 6.65
CA PHE A 186 1.91 -11.75 5.55
C PHE A 186 0.42 -12.00 5.75
N LEU A 187 -0.39 -11.76 4.71
CA LEU A 187 -1.81 -12.08 4.70
C LEU A 187 -2.01 -13.52 4.23
N SER A 188 -2.05 -14.45 5.19
CA SER A 188 -2.01 -15.90 4.95
C SER A 188 -3.11 -16.39 4.00
N ASP A 189 -4.33 -15.90 4.18
CA ASP A 189 -5.53 -16.22 3.38
C ASP A 189 -5.61 -15.46 2.04
N ALA A 190 -4.76 -14.45 1.84
CA ALA A 190 -4.60 -13.73 0.58
C ALA A 190 -3.30 -14.12 -0.16
N ILE A 191 -2.76 -15.30 0.12
CA ILE A 191 -1.56 -15.86 -0.54
C ILE A 191 -1.86 -17.26 -1.08
N GLY A 192 -1.36 -17.54 -2.28
CA GLY A 192 -1.42 -18.88 -2.91
C GLY A 192 -0.04 -19.46 -3.23
N ALA A 193 0.01 -20.74 -3.57
CA ALA A 193 1.22 -21.46 -4.00
C ALA A 193 0.91 -22.55 -5.05
N ALA A 194 1.94 -23.17 -5.62
CA ALA A 194 1.77 -24.27 -6.57
C ALA A 194 1.32 -25.58 -5.91
N SER A 195 1.42 -25.70 -4.58
CA SER A 195 0.91 -26.87 -3.86
C SER A 195 0.59 -26.55 -2.40
N ILE A 196 -0.27 -27.36 -1.79
CA ILE A 196 -0.62 -27.24 -0.37
C ILE A 196 0.63 -27.43 0.52
N PRO A 197 1.51 -28.43 0.31
CA PRO A 197 2.71 -28.56 1.13
C PRO A 197 3.64 -27.35 1.05
N GLU A 198 3.81 -26.75 -0.13
CA GLU A 198 4.61 -25.53 -0.30
C GLU A 198 3.99 -24.34 0.43
N TYR A 199 2.68 -24.14 0.29
CA TYR A 199 1.94 -23.11 1.01
C TYR A 199 2.09 -23.27 2.53
N GLU A 200 1.82 -24.47 3.06
CA GLU A 200 1.87 -24.74 4.50
C GLU A 200 3.29 -24.58 5.06
N ALA A 201 4.32 -24.95 4.30
CA ALA A 201 5.71 -24.71 4.70
C ALA A 201 6.02 -23.22 4.83
N SER A 202 5.61 -22.40 3.85
CA SER A 202 5.81 -20.95 3.95
C SER A 202 5.02 -20.34 5.10
N ILE A 203 3.71 -20.59 5.17
CA ILE A 203 2.83 -19.95 6.17
C ILE A 203 3.18 -20.39 7.60
N ARG A 204 3.46 -21.68 7.85
CA ARG A 204 3.61 -22.20 9.21
C ARG A 204 5.04 -22.32 9.69
N VAL A 205 6.01 -22.38 8.78
CA VAL A 205 7.42 -22.61 9.14
C VAL A 205 8.25 -21.38 8.86
N ASN A 206 8.21 -20.86 7.62
CA ASN A 206 9.14 -19.80 7.23
C ASN A 206 8.65 -18.41 7.63
N TYR A 207 7.41 -18.04 7.30
CA TYR A 207 6.88 -16.71 7.56
C TYR A 207 6.91 -16.31 9.04
N PRO A 208 6.62 -17.19 10.02
CA PRO A 208 6.75 -16.84 11.43
C PRO A 208 8.19 -16.58 11.89
N LEU A 209 9.20 -16.96 11.09
CA LEU A 209 10.61 -16.68 11.36
C LEU A 209 11.11 -15.38 10.72
N ILE A 210 10.47 -14.93 9.64
CA ILE A 210 10.93 -13.78 8.83
C ILE A 210 9.99 -12.57 8.92
N GLY A 211 8.73 -12.79 9.30
CA GLY A 211 7.71 -11.78 9.47
C GLY A 211 7.50 -11.44 10.92
N ASN A 212 7.02 -10.23 11.17
CA ASN A 212 6.51 -9.78 12.46
C ASN A 212 5.10 -10.31 12.73
N ALA A 213 4.35 -10.65 11.68
CA ALA A 213 3.02 -11.24 11.78
C ALA A 213 2.66 -12.11 10.56
N VAL A 214 1.87 -13.15 10.81
CA VAL A 214 1.18 -13.95 9.80
C VAL A 214 -0.27 -14.02 10.21
N ILE A 215 -1.12 -13.28 9.52
CA ILE A 215 -2.52 -13.04 9.91
C ILE A 215 -3.45 -13.19 8.71
N THR A 216 -4.74 -13.16 8.97
CA THR A 216 -5.78 -13.11 7.94
C THR A 216 -6.01 -11.67 7.45
N VAL A 217 -6.68 -11.52 6.31
CA VAL A 217 -7.14 -10.20 5.83
C VAL A 217 -8.05 -9.55 6.88
N ASP A 218 -8.97 -10.30 7.48
CA ASP A 218 -9.90 -9.76 8.47
C ASP A 218 -9.19 -9.26 9.73
N GLU A 219 -8.21 -10.03 10.23
CA GLU A 219 -7.37 -9.60 11.36
C GLU A 219 -6.56 -8.36 11.00
N PHE A 220 -5.97 -8.31 9.80
CA PHE A 220 -5.27 -7.13 9.30
C PHE A 220 -6.19 -5.91 9.32
N LEU A 221 -7.36 -6.00 8.68
CA LEU A 221 -8.31 -4.88 8.58
C LEU A 221 -8.93 -4.46 9.91
N ALA A 222 -9.00 -5.37 10.89
CA ALA A 222 -9.41 -5.08 12.27
C ALA A 222 -8.28 -4.45 13.10
N ALA A 223 -7.03 -4.82 12.82
CA ALA A 223 -5.80 -4.30 13.44
C ALA A 223 -5.34 -2.95 12.86
N LEU A 224 -5.87 -2.55 11.70
CA LEU A 224 -5.69 -1.20 11.20
C LEU A 224 -6.24 -0.25 12.26
N GLU A 225 -5.37 0.60 12.81
CA GLU A 225 -5.82 1.64 13.72
C GLU A 225 -6.96 2.38 13.03
N ALA A 226 -8.06 2.61 13.75
CA ALA A 226 -9.04 3.59 13.34
C ALA A 226 -8.23 4.85 13.02
N SER A 227 -8.24 5.27 11.74
CA SER A 227 -7.30 6.25 11.21
C SER A 227 -7.02 7.34 12.23
N THR A 228 -5.74 7.54 12.49
CA THR A 228 -5.14 8.61 13.31
C THR A 228 -5.49 10.02 12.81
N ALA A 229 -6.40 10.16 11.84
CA ALA A 229 -7.33 11.30 11.78
C ALA A 229 -8.00 11.59 13.14
N ALA A 230 -8.16 10.58 13.99
CA ALA A 230 -8.67 10.69 15.36
C ALA A 230 -7.61 10.99 16.44
N LEU A 231 -6.31 11.01 16.11
CA LEU A 231 -5.22 11.08 17.10
C LEU A 231 -4.27 12.27 16.94
N VAL A 232 -4.38 13.03 15.84
CA VAL A 232 -3.98 14.44 15.89
C VAL A 232 -5.08 15.18 16.62
N GLN A 233 -4.94 15.36 17.94
CA GLN A 233 -5.84 16.23 18.68
C GLN A 233 -5.68 17.66 18.16
N VAL A 234 -6.42 18.01 17.11
CA VAL A 234 -6.47 19.38 16.62
C VAL A 234 -7.13 20.21 17.69
N GLN A 235 -6.52 21.33 18.02
CA GLN A 235 -7.02 22.26 19.03
C GLN A 235 -7.21 23.64 18.41
N PRO A 236 -8.19 24.42 18.90
CA PRO A 236 -8.23 25.86 18.62
C PRO A 236 -6.87 26.49 18.94
N GLY A 237 -6.32 27.26 17.99
CA GLY A 237 -4.99 27.84 18.08
C GLY A 237 -3.89 27.08 17.32
N ASP A 238 -4.14 25.86 16.87
CA ASP A 238 -3.20 25.15 15.99
C ASP A 238 -3.05 25.90 14.64
N THR A 239 -1.84 25.90 14.10
CA THR A 239 -1.51 26.49 12.80
C THR A 239 -1.61 25.42 11.72
N VAL A 240 -2.55 25.60 10.79
CA VAL A 240 -2.73 24.71 9.65
C VAL A 240 -1.70 25.06 8.58
N ARG A 241 -0.96 24.05 8.12
CA ARG A 241 0.00 24.14 7.03
C ARG A 241 -0.39 23.18 5.92
N GLY A 242 -0.20 23.61 4.68
CA GLY A 242 -0.34 22.72 3.53
C GLY A 242 0.81 21.72 3.43
N SER A 243 0.69 20.78 2.48
CA SER A 243 1.75 19.81 2.17
C SER A 243 3.02 20.48 1.64
N ASP A 244 2.91 21.71 1.14
CA ASP A 244 3.98 22.61 0.73
C ASP A 244 4.60 23.40 1.90
N HIS A 245 4.25 23.07 3.15
CA HIS A 245 4.61 23.79 4.38
C HIS A 245 4.08 25.24 4.45
N GLY A 246 3.31 25.67 3.46
CA GLY A 246 2.69 26.99 3.41
C GLY A 246 1.65 27.15 4.50
N GLU A 247 1.73 28.23 5.28
CA GLU A 247 0.76 28.51 6.34
C GLU A 247 -0.60 28.87 5.75
N ILE A 248 -1.62 28.08 6.08
CA ILE A 248 -3.00 28.26 5.64
C ILE A 248 -3.74 29.22 6.57
N GLY A 249 -3.61 29.01 7.88
CA GLY A 249 -4.22 29.86 8.90
C GLY A 249 -4.29 29.14 10.25
N THR A 250 -5.02 29.72 11.20
CA THR A 250 -5.15 29.18 12.56
C THR A 250 -6.52 28.55 12.77
N VAL A 251 -6.57 27.39 13.41
CA VAL A 251 -7.81 26.71 13.76
C VAL A 251 -8.61 27.56 14.75
N LYS A 252 -9.83 27.95 14.38
CA LYS A 252 -10.76 28.68 15.26
C LYS A 252 -11.60 27.74 16.11
N LYS A 253 -12.08 26.65 15.53
CA LYS A 253 -12.86 25.62 16.23
C LYS A 253 -12.67 24.26 15.57
N VAL A 254 -12.85 23.21 16.35
CA VAL A 254 -12.98 21.83 15.90
C VAL A 254 -14.42 21.41 16.15
N VAL A 255 -15.02 20.71 15.19
CA VAL A 255 -16.41 20.27 15.23
C VAL A 255 -16.43 18.77 15.02
N GLU A 256 -17.03 18.06 15.97
CA GLU A 256 -17.22 16.61 15.90
C GLU A 256 -18.29 16.23 14.87
N ALA A 257 -18.18 15.01 14.35
CA ALA A 257 -19.12 14.46 13.38
C ALA A 257 -20.55 14.44 13.92
N THR A 258 -21.51 14.59 13.01
CA THR A 258 -22.94 14.41 13.26
C THR A 258 -23.51 13.33 12.33
N GLU A 259 -24.82 13.09 12.35
CA GLU A 259 -25.47 12.18 11.38
C GLU A 259 -25.30 12.68 9.93
N GLU A 260 -25.18 14.00 9.73
CA GLU A 260 -25.17 14.64 8.40
C GLU A 260 -23.76 15.08 7.95
N THR A 261 -22.85 15.36 8.90
CA THR A 261 -21.53 15.97 8.61
C THR A 261 -20.37 15.15 9.19
N GLU A 262 -19.23 15.17 8.53
CA GLU A 262 -17.99 14.60 9.07
C GLU A 262 -17.32 15.55 10.08
N SER A 263 -16.37 15.06 10.90
CA SER A 263 -15.60 15.93 11.80
C SER A 263 -14.70 16.87 10.99
N TYR A 264 -14.66 18.15 11.34
CA TYR A 264 -13.87 19.16 10.63
C TYR A 264 -13.29 20.23 11.56
N MET A 265 -12.27 20.93 11.07
CA MET A 265 -11.76 22.16 11.67
C MET A 265 -12.18 23.37 10.85
N LEU A 266 -12.51 24.47 11.52
CA LEU A 266 -12.77 25.75 10.88
C LEU A 266 -11.52 26.62 10.91
N VAL A 267 -11.03 26.97 9.73
CA VAL A 267 -10.03 28.03 9.54
C VAL A 267 -10.76 29.28 9.01
N PRO A 268 -10.84 30.37 9.80
CA PRO A 268 -11.57 31.56 9.38
C PRO A 268 -10.87 32.25 8.22
N ARG A 269 -11.64 32.99 7.42
CA ARG A 269 -11.12 33.85 6.35
C ARG A 269 -9.97 34.73 6.85
N GLY A 270 -8.94 34.84 6.05
CA GLY A 270 -7.74 35.62 6.33
C GLY A 270 -7.45 36.66 5.25
N LEU A 271 -6.24 37.22 5.26
CA LEU A 271 -5.77 38.13 4.20
C LEU A 271 -5.67 37.45 2.83
N ILE A 272 -5.47 36.13 2.81
CA ILE A 272 -5.20 35.34 1.60
C ILE A 272 -6.44 34.55 1.14
N PHE A 273 -7.19 33.95 2.07
CA PHE A 273 -8.42 33.19 1.77
C PHE A 273 -9.64 34.03 2.09
N LYS A 274 -10.49 34.28 1.08
CA LYS A 274 -11.65 35.19 1.17
C LYS A 274 -12.87 34.58 1.86
N THR A 275 -12.89 33.27 2.02
CA THR A 275 -13.98 32.49 2.63
C THR A 275 -13.44 31.72 3.81
N ASP A 276 -14.32 31.46 4.77
CA ASP A 276 -14.07 30.48 5.82
C ASP A 276 -13.84 29.11 5.18
N THR A 277 -12.87 28.35 5.71
CA THR A 277 -12.48 27.05 5.17
C THR A 277 -12.77 25.95 6.19
N TYR A 278 -13.53 24.95 5.78
CA TYR A 278 -14.01 23.83 6.58
C TYR A 278 -13.21 22.58 6.19
N ILE A 279 -12.11 22.35 6.89
CA ILE A 279 -11.13 21.31 6.53
C ILE A 279 -11.49 20.03 7.28
N PRO A 280 -11.77 18.90 6.60
CA PRO A 280 -11.97 17.60 7.26
C PRO A 280 -10.80 17.25 8.18
N LEU A 281 -11.08 16.70 9.37
CA LEU A 281 -10.00 16.33 10.30
C LEU A 281 -9.10 15.23 9.75
N ASP A 282 -9.63 14.35 8.90
CA ASP A 282 -8.88 13.30 8.22
C ASP A 282 -7.97 13.82 7.09
N ALA A 283 -8.06 15.09 6.72
CA ALA A 283 -7.08 15.74 5.85
C ALA A 283 -5.73 15.97 6.56
N VAL A 284 -5.69 15.92 7.90
CA VAL A 284 -4.47 16.09 8.70
C VAL A 284 -3.62 14.83 8.63
N VAL A 285 -2.40 14.99 8.13
CA VAL A 285 -1.44 13.89 7.96
C VAL A 285 -0.31 13.90 8.97
N LYS A 286 -0.09 15.04 9.67
CA LYS A 286 1.04 15.22 10.60
C LYS A 286 0.80 16.38 11.58
N ARG A 287 1.38 16.29 12.78
CA ARG A 287 1.52 17.39 13.77
C ARG A 287 2.99 17.60 14.13
N ALA A 288 3.40 18.86 14.35
CA ALA A 288 4.69 19.23 14.92
C ALA A 288 4.51 20.46 15.85
N GLY A 289 4.48 20.24 17.16
CA GLY A 289 4.17 21.30 18.11
C GLY A 289 2.72 21.79 17.95
N THR A 290 2.54 23.08 17.65
CA THR A 290 1.25 23.71 17.31
C THR A 290 0.96 23.70 15.81
N ASP A 291 1.90 23.26 14.97
CA ASP A 291 1.66 23.14 13.52
C ASP A 291 1.00 21.79 13.20
N ILE A 292 -0.07 21.83 12.42
CA ILE A 292 -0.72 20.65 11.82
C ILE A 292 -0.63 20.74 10.30
N PHE A 293 -0.31 19.63 9.65
CA PHE A 293 -0.07 19.57 8.21
C PHE A 293 -1.18 18.78 7.55
N ILE A 294 -1.73 19.33 6.48
CA ILE A 294 -2.72 18.64 5.63
C ILE A 294 -2.10 18.21 4.31
N ASN A 295 -2.64 17.18 3.68
CA ASN A 295 -2.11 16.68 2.39
C ASN A 295 -2.48 17.56 1.18
N ILE A 296 -2.88 18.81 1.41
CA ILE A 296 -3.29 19.77 0.37
C ILE A 296 -2.32 20.94 0.40
N PRO A 297 -1.69 21.34 -0.71
CA PRO A 297 -0.84 22.52 -0.73
C PRO A 297 -1.67 23.78 -0.59
N LYS A 298 -1.10 24.81 0.06
CA LYS A 298 -1.78 26.09 0.29
C LYS A 298 -2.37 26.70 -1.00
N LEU A 299 -1.67 26.55 -2.13
CA LEU A 299 -2.02 27.19 -3.40
C LEU A 299 -3.35 26.69 -4.00
N ILE A 300 -3.72 25.44 -3.77
CA ILE A 300 -4.95 24.86 -4.34
C ILE A 300 -6.11 24.84 -3.35
N LEU A 301 -5.86 25.19 -2.09
CA LEU A 301 -6.90 25.27 -1.07
C LEU A 301 -8.17 26.01 -1.54
N PRO A 302 -8.09 27.12 -2.33
CA PRO A 302 -9.27 27.80 -2.83
C PRO A 302 -10.12 27.02 -3.84
N THR A 303 -9.58 25.95 -4.44
CA THR A 303 -10.30 25.08 -5.38
C THR A 303 -10.91 23.87 -4.68
N MET A 304 -10.64 23.68 -3.39
CA MET A 304 -11.23 22.59 -2.61
C MET A 304 -12.70 22.90 -2.32
N PRO A 305 -13.57 21.89 -2.24
CA PRO A 305 -14.98 22.06 -1.88
C PRO A 305 -15.16 22.27 -0.37
N TRP A 306 -14.30 23.07 0.25
CA TRP A 306 -14.23 23.30 1.70
C TRP A 306 -14.78 24.68 2.09
N SER A 307 -15.64 25.25 1.26
CA SER A 307 -16.36 26.50 1.55
C SER A 307 -17.56 26.27 2.47
N GLU A 308 -17.98 25.02 2.67
CA GLU A 308 -19.07 24.58 3.53
C GLU A 308 -18.63 23.35 4.35
N PRO A 309 -19.28 23.04 5.48
CA PRO A 309 -18.99 21.83 6.25
C PRO A 309 -19.03 20.56 5.38
N PRO A 310 -18.05 19.64 5.51
CA PRO A 310 -17.99 18.44 4.69
C PRO A 310 -19.18 17.52 4.98
N SER A 311 -19.93 17.17 3.92
CA SER A 311 -20.98 16.16 4.00
C SER A 311 -20.39 14.76 3.95
N ARG A 312 -21.07 13.77 4.55
CA ARG A 312 -20.63 12.36 4.47
C ARG A 312 -20.64 11.80 3.03
N THR A 313 -21.32 12.47 2.09
CA THR A 313 -21.40 12.12 0.67
C THR A 313 -20.23 12.62 -0.19
N ASP A 314 -19.40 13.56 0.30
CA ASP A 314 -18.34 14.23 -0.49
C ASP A 314 -16.94 13.60 -0.38
N ARG A 315 -16.85 12.29 -0.11
CA ARG A 315 -15.58 11.59 0.23
C ARG A 315 -14.44 11.71 -0.79
N GLN A 316 -14.70 12.01 -2.07
CA GLN A 316 -13.68 12.06 -3.13
C GLN A 316 -12.73 13.28 -3.06
N ALA A 317 -13.04 14.32 -2.30
CA ALA A 317 -12.26 15.56 -2.29
C ALA A 317 -11.07 15.57 -1.30
N LYS A 318 -10.75 14.44 -0.67
CA LYS A 318 -9.90 14.40 0.55
C LYS A 318 -8.39 14.41 0.32
N HIS A 319 -7.91 14.07 -0.88
CA HIS A 319 -6.48 13.75 -1.07
C HIS A 319 -5.67 14.75 -1.90
N GLY A 320 -6.31 15.71 -2.57
CA GLY A 320 -5.61 16.71 -3.40
C GLY A 320 -4.84 16.11 -4.60
N PRO A 321 -4.26 16.97 -5.46
CA PRO A 321 -3.42 16.60 -6.57
C PRO A 321 -2.04 16.13 -6.08
N ARG A 322 -1.40 15.26 -6.87
CA ARG A 322 -0.14 14.59 -6.53
C ARG A 322 1.00 15.60 -6.34
N ALA A 323 2.01 15.28 -5.53
CA ALA A 323 3.19 16.14 -5.33
C ALA A 323 3.84 16.64 -6.65
N THR A 324 3.84 15.81 -7.70
CA THR A 324 4.35 16.16 -9.04
C THR A 324 3.48 17.18 -9.79
N GLU A 325 2.19 17.27 -9.47
CA GLU A 325 1.25 18.28 -9.98
C GLU A 325 1.39 19.58 -9.19
N ILE A 326 1.71 19.48 -7.89
CA ILE A 326 2.05 20.61 -7.01
C ILE A 326 3.32 21.32 -7.52
N ASP A 327 4.36 20.57 -7.88
CA ASP A 327 5.60 21.14 -8.45
C ASP A 327 5.35 21.92 -9.76
N LYS A 328 4.45 21.42 -10.63
CA LYS A 328 4.04 22.12 -11.86
C LYS A 328 3.29 23.42 -11.55
N LEU A 329 2.41 23.40 -10.54
CA LEU A 329 1.68 24.58 -10.06
C LEU A 329 2.63 25.68 -9.55
N TYR A 330 3.67 25.34 -8.78
CA TYR A 330 4.68 26.30 -8.31
C TYR A 330 5.69 26.73 -9.39
N GLY A 331 6.02 25.84 -10.34
CA GLY A 331 6.89 26.17 -11.48
C GLY A 331 6.30 27.24 -12.40
N SER A 332 4.97 27.27 -12.56
CA SER A 332 4.27 28.27 -13.38
C SER A 332 4.24 29.69 -12.80
N ARG A 333 4.61 29.88 -11.53
CA ARG A 333 4.53 31.16 -10.80
C ARG A 333 5.83 31.61 -10.14
N SER A 334 6.93 30.86 -10.29
CA SER A 334 8.25 31.30 -9.84
C SER A 334 8.73 32.50 -10.65
N PRO A 335 9.22 33.59 -10.00
CA PRO A 335 9.76 34.77 -10.70
C PRO A 335 10.90 34.43 -11.67
N SER A 336 11.61 33.33 -11.43
CA SER A 336 12.75 32.86 -12.21
C SER A 336 12.42 32.32 -13.61
N VAL A 337 11.13 32.10 -13.94
CA VAL A 337 10.73 31.62 -15.29
C VAL A 337 10.39 32.78 -16.24
N ARG A 338 10.02 33.96 -15.72
CA ARG A 338 9.69 35.13 -16.56
C ARG A 338 10.90 35.76 -17.26
N GLU A 339 12.13 35.47 -16.83
CA GLU A 339 13.34 36.00 -17.48
C GLU A 339 13.89 35.11 -18.60
N ARG A 340 13.37 33.90 -18.81
CA ARG A 340 13.81 33.03 -19.93
C ARG A 340 12.99 33.15 -21.21
N SER A 341 11.87 33.86 -21.21
CA SER A 341 11.04 34.05 -22.42
C SER A 341 11.23 35.41 -23.11
N SER A 342 12.19 36.23 -22.68
CA SER A 342 12.51 37.53 -23.33
C SER A 342 13.88 37.54 -24.02
N ARG A 343 14.57 36.39 -24.08
CA ARG A 343 15.77 36.17 -24.90
C ARG A 343 15.68 34.80 -25.56
N GLY A 344 14.94 34.72 -26.65
CA GLY A 344 14.83 33.58 -27.55
C GLY A 344 14.26 34.04 -28.86
#